data_AF-A0A2J8RSI3-F1
#
_entry.id   AF-A0A2J8RSI3-F1
#
_cell.length_a   1.000
_cell.length_b   1.000
_cell.length_c   1.000
_cell.angle_alpha   90.00
_cell.angle_beta   90.00
_cell.angle_gamma   90.00
#
_symmetry.space_group_name_H-M   'P 1'
#
loop_
_entity.id
_entity.type
_entity.pdbx_description
1 polymer ?
#
loop_
_entity_poly.entity_id
_entity_poly.type
_entity_poly.pdbx_seq_one_letter_code
_entity_poly.pdbx_strand_id
1 'polypeptide(L)'
;EPLPGQVCSTFTLCLHYRNQRFRSKPVPCACEPDFHDGFLLEVHRESLGDGTRMADSTTMLSISDPIHMVLIKTDIFGETTLVASYFLEWRSVLGSENGVTSLTVELMGVGTESKVSVGILNIKLEMYPPLNQTLSQEVVNTQLALERQKTAEKERLFLVYAKQWWREYLQIRPSHNSRLVKIFAQVCKLY
;
A
#
# COMPACT_ATOMS: atom_id res chain seq x y z
N GLU A 1 -27.23 -7.73 -15.33
CA GLU A 1 -27.43 -6.59 -14.41
C GLU A 1 -28.30 -7.03 -13.25
N PRO A 2 -28.02 -6.59 -12.01
CA PRO A 2 -28.90 -6.88 -10.87
C PRO A 2 -30.23 -6.12 -11.01
N LEU A 3 -31.34 -6.79 -10.68
CA LEU A 3 -32.69 -6.22 -10.75
C LEU A 3 -32.89 -5.18 -9.62
N PRO A 4 -33.68 -4.11 -9.85
CA PRO A 4 -34.00 -3.12 -8.81
C PRO A 4 -34.63 -3.80 -7.58
N GLY A 5 -34.08 -3.57 -6.39
CA GLY A 5 -34.62 -4.05 -5.11
C GLY A 5 -34.04 -5.37 -4.58
N GLN A 6 -33.11 -6.02 -5.29
CA GLN A 6 -32.44 -7.23 -4.80
C GLN A 6 -31.20 -6.87 -3.97
N VAL A 7 -31.14 -7.32 -2.72
CA VAL A 7 -29.94 -7.19 -1.88
C VAL A 7 -28.82 -7.99 -2.54
N CYS A 8 -27.72 -7.33 -2.89
CA CYS A 8 -26.56 -7.95 -3.52
C CYS A 8 -25.31 -7.67 -2.69
N SER A 9 -24.30 -8.53 -2.82
CA SER A 9 -22.99 -8.23 -2.24
C SER A 9 -22.40 -6.98 -2.89
N THR A 10 -21.67 -6.20 -2.10
CA THR A 10 -21.03 -4.95 -2.56
C THR A 10 -19.54 -4.98 -2.29
N PHE A 11 -18.77 -4.37 -3.18
CA PHE A 11 -17.39 -4.01 -2.94
C PHE A 11 -17.27 -2.60 -2.35
N THR A 12 -16.26 -2.40 -1.50
CA THR A 12 -15.89 -1.10 -0.96
C THR A 12 -14.37 -0.99 -0.97
N LEU A 13 -13.86 0.10 -1.54
CA LEU A 13 -12.44 0.42 -1.54
C LEU A 13 -12.11 1.30 -0.33
N CYS A 14 -11.26 0.79 0.55
CA CYS A 14 -10.74 1.53 1.70
C CYS A 14 -9.29 1.96 1.41
N LEU A 15 -8.96 3.19 1.75
CA LEU A 15 -7.61 3.74 1.62
C LEU A 15 -7.09 4.18 2.98
N HIS A 16 -5.82 3.93 3.22
CA HIS A 16 -5.10 4.36 4.40
C HIS A 16 -3.77 4.97 4.00
N TYR A 17 -3.52 6.18 4.47
CA TYR A 17 -2.26 6.86 4.26
C TYR A 17 -1.90 7.64 5.53
N ARG A 18 -0.86 7.19 6.23
CA ARG A 18 -0.46 7.75 7.53
C ARG A 18 -1.67 7.79 8.48
N ASN A 19 -2.05 8.95 9.00
CA ASN A 19 -3.18 9.10 9.91
C ASN A 19 -4.52 9.37 9.20
N GLN A 20 -4.58 9.24 7.87
CA GLN A 20 -5.77 9.50 7.07
C GLN A 20 -6.41 8.19 6.59
N ARG A 21 -7.73 8.09 6.70
CA ARG A 21 -8.52 6.93 6.27
C ARG A 21 -9.69 7.39 5.42
N PHE A 22 -9.87 6.72 4.28
CA PHE A 22 -10.95 6.99 3.35
C PHE A 22 -11.67 5.70 2.96
N ARG A 23 -12.90 5.85 2.50
CA ARG A 23 -13.76 4.74 2.09
C ARG A 23 -14.63 5.20 0.92
N SER A 24 -14.68 4.40 -0.14
CA SER A 24 -15.58 4.59 -1.28
C SER A 24 -17.04 4.34 -0.89
N LYS A 25 -17.98 4.72 -1.75
CA LYS A 25 -19.33 4.19 -1.67
C LYS A 25 -19.32 2.68 -1.96
N PRO A 26 -20.24 1.90 -1.37
CA PRO A 26 -20.43 0.51 -1.75
C PRO A 26 -20.90 0.42 -3.20
N VAL A 27 -20.24 -0.42 -3.99
CA VAL A 27 -20.56 -0.68 -5.40
C VAL A 27 -20.98 -2.15 -5.53
N PRO A 28 -22.04 -2.50 -6.28
CA PRO A 28 -22.42 -3.90 -6.49
C PRO A 28 -21.26 -4.76 -6.99
N CYS A 29 -21.15 -5.99 -6.48
CA CYS A 29 -20.18 -6.94 -7.02
C CYS A 29 -20.53 -7.29 -8.47
N ALA A 30 -19.64 -6.97 -9.39
CA ALA A 30 -19.73 -7.27 -10.82
C ALA A 30 -18.34 -7.55 -11.39
N CYS A 31 -18.27 -8.03 -12.63
CA CYS A 31 -16.98 -8.23 -13.33
C CYS A 31 -16.24 -6.90 -13.55
N GLU A 32 -17.00 -5.82 -13.78
CA GLU A 32 -16.49 -4.46 -13.93
C GLU A 32 -17.19 -3.56 -12.89
N PRO A 33 -16.73 -3.60 -11.62
CA PRO A 33 -17.32 -2.77 -10.57
C PRO A 33 -16.92 -1.31 -10.80
N ASP A 34 -17.93 -0.44 -10.80
CA ASP A 34 -17.76 0.95 -11.19
C ASP A 34 -17.50 1.88 -9.99
N PHE A 35 -16.23 2.18 -9.72
CA PHE A 35 -15.81 3.10 -8.66
C PHE A 35 -15.61 4.52 -9.22
N HIS A 36 -16.48 5.45 -8.81
CA HIS A 36 -16.45 6.86 -9.22
C HIS A 36 -16.02 7.82 -8.08
N ASP A 37 -15.42 7.29 -7.01
CA ASP A 37 -15.01 8.11 -5.86
C ASP A 37 -13.59 8.67 -6.03
N GLY A 38 -13.41 9.94 -5.65
CA GLY A 38 -12.11 10.59 -5.52
C GLY A 38 -11.76 10.84 -4.05
N PHE A 39 -10.47 10.72 -3.71
CA PHE A 39 -9.97 10.95 -2.36
C PHE A 39 -8.88 12.03 -2.39
N LEU A 40 -8.96 12.98 -1.46
CA LEU A 40 -7.92 14.00 -1.29
C LEU A 40 -7.03 13.60 -0.11
N LEU A 41 -5.76 13.31 -0.39
CA LEU A 41 -4.79 12.90 0.61
C LEU A 41 -3.82 14.05 0.89
N GLU A 42 -3.67 14.38 2.15
CA GLU A 42 -2.71 15.39 2.57
C GLU A 42 -1.29 14.80 2.71
N VAL A 43 -0.31 15.43 2.06
CA VAL A 43 1.10 15.02 2.08
C VAL A 43 1.89 15.99 2.96
N HIS A 44 1.75 15.86 4.28
CA HIS A 44 2.47 16.70 5.25
C HIS A 44 3.54 15.90 6.01
N ARG A 45 4.70 16.51 6.28
CA ARG A 45 5.69 15.95 7.22
C ARG A 45 5.30 16.40 8.62
N GLU A 46 4.97 15.45 9.50
CA GLU A 46 4.45 15.67 10.86
C GLU A 46 5.38 16.53 11.75
N SER A 47 6.66 16.73 11.35
CA SER A 47 7.66 17.51 12.10
C SER A 47 7.76 19.00 11.73
N LEU A 48 7.01 19.49 10.75
CA LEU A 48 7.02 20.92 10.43
C LEU A 48 5.98 21.61 11.31
N GLY A 49 6.40 22.14 12.45
CA GLY A 49 5.57 22.96 13.36
C GLY A 49 5.10 24.30 12.76
N ASP A 50 5.09 24.40 11.43
CA ASP A 50 4.70 25.56 10.66
C ASP A 50 3.77 25.07 9.54
N GLY A 51 2.49 24.86 9.88
CA GLY A 51 1.43 24.38 8.97
C GLY A 51 1.11 25.34 7.82
N THR A 52 1.96 26.34 7.58
CA THR A 52 1.80 27.37 6.55
C THR A 52 2.67 27.12 5.31
N ARG A 53 3.72 26.30 5.39
CA ARG A 53 4.62 26.02 4.25
C ARG A 53 4.32 24.65 3.64
N MET A 54 3.83 24.65 2.41
CA MET A 54 3.68 23.42 1.62
C MET A 54 5.05 22.77 1.41
N ALA A 55 5.10 21.44 1.50
CA ALA A 55 6.32 20.69 1.23
C ALA A 55 6.76 20.88 -0.22
N ASP A 56 8.04 21.13 -0.46
CA ASP A 56 8.59 21.12 -1.82
C ASP A 56 8.66 19.69 -2.38
N SER A 57 8.87 19.57 -3.69
CA SER A 57 8.87 18.28 -4.38
C SER A 57 9.94 17.32 -3.86
N THR A 58 11.10 17.83 -3.46
CA THR A 58 12.17 17.06 -2.82
C THR A 58 11.76 16.52 -1.44
N THR A 59 11.11 17.34 -0.61
CA THR A 59 10.59 16.92 0.69
C THR A 59 9.50 15.86 0.51
N MET A 60 8.62 16.03 -0.47
CA MET A 60 7.60 15.05 -0.82
C MET A 60 8.20 13.72 -1.28
N LEU A 61 9.30 13.75 -2.06
CA LEU A 61 9.98 12.52 -2.50
C LEU A 61 10.54 11.72 -1.30
N SER A 62 10.94 12.40 -0.23
CA SER A 62 11.44 11.75 1.00
C SER A 62 10.36 11.03 1.81
N ILE A 63 9.07 11.26 1.50
CA ILE A 63 7.93 10.61 2.16
C ILE A 63 7.73 9.23 1.52
N SER A 64 8.37 8.22 2.11
CA SER A 64 8.38 6.84 1.60
C SER A 64 7.18 5.98 2.01
N ASP A 65 6.19 6.56 2.70
CA ASP A 65 4.99 5.81 3.09
C ASP A 65 4.12 5.57 1.84
N PRO A 66 3.76 4.32 1.52
CA PRO A 66 2.85 4.03 0.42
C PRO A 66 1.39 4.30 0.84
N ILE A 67 0.50 4.47 -0.15
CA ILE A 67 -0.94 4.46 0.10
C ILE A 67 -1.39 3.00 0.18
N HIS A 68 -1.91 2.58 1.33
CA HIS A 68 -2.46 1.24 1.50
C HIS A 68 -3.91 1.22 1.05
N MET A 69 -4.22 0.37 0.08
CA MET A 69 -5.54 0.17 -0.48
C MET A 69 -6.02 -1.22 -0.13
N VAL A 70 -7.28 -1.33 0.27
CA VAL A 70 -7.90 -2.62 0.61
C VAL A 70 -9.30 -2.68 0.01
N LEU A 71 -9.55 -3.77 -0.72
CA LEU A 71 -10.85 -4.06 -1.30
C LEU A 71 -11.60 -4.99 -0.35
N ILE A 72 -12.77 -4.55 0.12
CA ILE A 72 -13.63 -5.30 1.03
C ILE A 72 -14.88 -5.71 0.27
N LYS A 73 -15.30 -6.96 0.43
CA LYS A 73 -16.62 -7.43 0.02
C LYS A 73 -17.52 -7.51 1.24
N THR A 74 -18.69 -6.89 1.15
CA THR A 74 -19.78 -7.04 2.10
C THR A 74 -20.85 -7.92 1.46
N ASP A 75 -21.24 -9.00 2.11
CA ASP A 75 -22.28 -9.88 1.61
C ASP A 75 -23.70 -9.35 1.91
N ILE A 76 -24.73 -10.13 1.57
CA ILE A 76 -26.13 -9.75 1.79
C ILE A 76 -26.55 -9.77 3.27
N PHE A 77 -25.76 -10.43 4.12
CA PHE A 77 -25.97 -10.51 5.56
C PHE A 77 -25.18 -9.44 6.33
N GLY A 78 -24.35 -8.66 5.63
CA GLY A 78 -23.50 -7.61 6.20
C GLY A 78 -22.13 -8.11 6.64
N GLU A 79 -21.78 -9.37 6.39
CA GLU A 79 -20.45 -9.89 6.70
C GLU A 79 -19.41 -9.32 5.75
N THR A 80 -18.31 -8.83 6.32
CA THR A 80 -17.21 -8.22 5.57
C THR A 80 -16.04 -9.18 5.43
N THR A 81 -15.56 -9.34 4.21
CA THR A 81 -14.37 -10.13 3.89
C THR A 81 -13.35 -9.29 3.14
N LEU A 82 -12.07 -9.51 3.45
CA LEU A 82 -10.98 -8.88 2.73
C LEU A 82 -10.74 -9.61 1.41
N VAL A 83 -10.82 -8.90 0.29
CA VAL A 83 -10.64 -9.47 -1.05
C VAL A 83 -9.21 -9.27 -1.52
N ALA A 84 -8.71 -8.04 -1.43
CA ALA A 84 -7.37 -7.67 -1.86
C ALA A 84 -6.76 -6.60 -0.97
N SER A 85 -5.43 -6.59 -0.93
CA SER A 85 -4.62 -5.58 -0.24
C SER A 85 -3.46 -5.18 -1.14
N TYR A 86 -3.29 -3.88 -1.37
CA TYR A 86 -2.31 -3.33 -2.30
C TYR A 86 -1.63 -2.10 -1.71
N PHE A 87 -0.31 -1.99 -1.90
CA PHE A 87 0.47 -0.81 -1.51
C PHE A 87 0.84 -0.01 -2.76
N LEU A 88 0.19 1.14 -2.91
CA LEU A 88 0.38 2.04 -4.05
C LEU A 88 1.54 3.03 -3.80
N GLU A 89 2.49 3.05 -4.73
CA GLU A 89 3.59 4.01 -4.75
C GLU A 89 3.16 5.32 -5.43
N TRP A 90 2.76 6.29 -4.62
CA TRP A 90 2.18 7.54 -5.08
C TRP A 90 3.23 8.52 -5.63
N ARG A 91 4.50 8.43 -5.20
CA ARG A 91 5.54 9.42 -5.58
C ARG A 91 5.87 9.45 -7.06
N SER A 92 5.42 8.46 -7.82
CA SER A 92 5.47 8.47 -9.28
C SER A 92 4.84 9.73 -9.89
N VAL A 93 3.82 10.33 -9.24
CA VAL A 93 3.18 11.57 -9.70
C VAL A 93 4.09 12.80 -9.62
N LEU A 94 5.12 12.80 -8.76
CA LEU A 94 6.04 13.94 -8.56
C LEU A 94 6.93 14.20 -9.79
N GLY A 95 7.08 13.20 -10.66
CA GLY A 95 7.83 13.28 -11.92
C GLY A 95 6.97 13.59 -13.14
N SER A 96 5.64 13.70 -12.98
CA SER A 96 4.73 13.98 -14.10
C SER A 96 4.69 15.47 -14.43
N GLU A 97 4.80 15.81 -15.72
CA GLU A 97 4.81 17.20 -16.23
C GLU A 97 3.57 18.01 -15.81
N ASN A 98 2.41 17.36 -15.71
CA ASN A 98 1.15 18.00 -15.34
C ASN A 98 0.72 17.70 -13.90
N GLY A 99 1.59 17.06 -13.11
CA GLY A 99 1.23 16.59 -11.77
C GLY A 99 0.12 15.53 -11.77
N VAL A 100 -0.12 14.86 -12.90
CA VAL A 100 -1.17 13.84 -13.08
C VAL A 100 -0.53 12.56 -13.59
N THR A 101 -0.86 11.42 -13.00
CA THR A 101 -0.46 10.11 -13.54
C THR A 101 -1.59 9.11 -13.45
N SER A 102 -1.64 8.19 -14.40
CA SER A 102 -2.60 7.09 -14.41
C SER A 102 -1.86 5.76 -14.26
N LEU A 103 -2.34 4.93 -13.35
CA LEU A 103 -1.75 3.66 -12.98
C LEU A 103 -2.80 2.57 -13.15
N THR A 104 -2.40 1.47 -13.78
CA THR A 104 -3.20 0.25 -13.85
C THR A 104 -2.54 -0.77 -12.94
N VAL A 105 -3.22 -1.14 -11.87
CA VAL A 105 -2.68 -2.05 -10.85
C VAL A 105 -3.47 -3.35 -10.81
N GLU A 106 -2.74 -4.46 -10.78
CA GLU A 106 -3.34 -5.78 -10.57
C GLU A 106 -3.53 -6.01 -9.07
N LEU A 107 -4.76 -6.34 -8.67
CA LEU A 107 -5.11 -6.69 -7.31
C LEU A 107 -5.01 -8.19 -7.14
N MET A 108 -4.23 -8.62 -6.17
CA MET A 108 -4.08 -10.03 -5.80
C MET A 108 -4.99 -10.37 -4.61
N GLY A 109 -5.47 -11.61 -4.58
CA GLY A 109 -6.22 -12.14 -3.46
C GLY A 109 -5.43 -12.13 -2.15
N VAL A 110 -6.07 -12.50 -1.06
CA VAL A 110 -5.42 -12.60 0.27
C VAL A 110 -5.40 -14.04 0.77
N GLY A 111 -4.50 -14.33 1.72
CA GLY A 111 -4.38 -15.66 2.31
C GLY A 111 -4.00 -16.74 1.29
N THR A 112 -4.81 -17.79 1.21
CA THR A 112 -4.62 -18.92 0.29
C THR A 112 -4.73 -18.51 -1.18
N GLU A 113 -5.39 -17.41 -1.47
CA GLU A 113 -5.60 -16.87 -2.82
C GLU A 113 -4.59 -15.77 -3.18
N SER A 114 -3.51 -15.61 -2.41
CA SER A 114 -2.49 -14.57 -2.63
C SER A 114 -1.75 -14.62 -3.96
N LYS A 115 -1.85 -15.73 -4.68
CA LYS A 115 -1.29 -15.91 -6.04
C LYS A 115 -2.34 -15.81 -7.14
N VAL A 116 -3.59 -15.55 -6.79
CA VAL A 116 -4.71 -15.44 -7.71
C VAL A 116 -5.05 -13.98 -7.88
N SER A 117 -5.10 -13.52 -9.14
CA SER A 117 -5.55 -12.18 -9.47
C SER A 117 -7.06 -12.07 -9.23
N VAL A 118 -7.48 -11.04 -8.50
CA VAL A 118 -8.91 -10.75 -8.26
C VAL A 118 -9.47 -9.71 -9.22
N GLY A 119 -8.59 -8.99 -9.93
CA GLY A 119 -8.99 -7.98 -10.91
C GLY A 119 -7.95 -6.89 -11.09
N ILE A 120 -8.26 -5.94 -11.97
CA ILE A 120 -7.42 -4.80 -12.30
C ILE A 120 -8.13 -3.52 -11.85
N LEU A 121 -7.40 -2.62 -11.20
CA LEU A 121 -7.89 -1.31 -10.79
C LEU A 121 -7.14 -0.22 -11.55
N ASN A 122 -7.89 0.66 -12.22
CA ASN A 122 -7.35 1.86 -12.84
C ASN A 122 -7.44 3.03 -11.85
N ILE A 123 -6.31 3.69 -11.62
CA ILE A 123 -6.16 4.74 -10.62
C ILE A 123 -5.62 5.98 -11.32
N LYS A 124 -6.25 7.13 -11.10
CA LYS A 124 -5.71 8.43 -11.48
C LYS A 124 -5.23 9.14 -10.22
N LEU A 125 -3.96 9.53 -10.21
CA LEU A 125 -3.36 10.36 -9.16
C LEU A 125 -3.13 11.76 -9.72
N GLU A 126 -3.42 12.77 -8.91
CA GLU A 126 -3.27 14.18 -9.25
C GLU A 126 -2.74 14.94 -8.04
N MET A 127 -1.71 15.76 -8.27
CA MET A 127 -1.16 16.66 -7.27
C MET A 127 -2.02 17.91 -7.18
N TYR A 128 -2.50 18.19 -5.97
CA TYR A 128 -3.29 19.38 -5.70
C TYR A 128 -2.75 20.11 -4.46
N PRO A 129 -2.37 21.39 -4.58
CA PRO A 129 -2.25 22.18 -5.82
C PRO A 129 -1.12 21.65 -6.74
N PRO A 130 -1.08 22.07 -8.01
CA PRO A 130 0.01 21.72 -8.92
C PRO A 130 1.38 22.11 -8.36
N LEU A 131 2.39 21.31 -8.68
CA LEU A 131 3.76 21.60 -8.26
C LEU A 131 4.31 22.81 -9.00
N ASN A 132 4.94 23.73 -8.28
CA ASN A 132 5.68 24.84 -8.90
C ASN A 132 6.88 24.34 -9.73
N GLN A 133 7.46 23.21 -9.33
CA GLN A 133 8.57 22.56 -10.00
C GLN A 133 8.42 21.03 -9.88
N THR A 134 8.33 20.36 -11.01
CA THR A 134 8.32 18.90 -11.10
C THR A 134 9.75 18.35 -10.96
N LEU A 135 9.87 17.15 -10.43
CA LEU A 135 11.15 16.43 -10.43
C LEU A 135 11.34 15.74 -11.78
N SER A 136 12.58 15.47 -12.18
CA SER A 136 12.79 14.61 -13.33
C SER A 136 12.36 13.18 -13.00
N GLN A 137 11.74 12.50 -13.96
CA GLN A 137 11.31 11.12 -13.77
C GLN A 137 12.47 10.19 -13.40
N GLU A 138 13.68 10.49 -13.89
CA GLU A 138 14.91 9.77 -13.55
C GLU A 138 15.27 9.91 -12.06
N VAL A 139 15.12 11.09 -11.48
CA VAL A 139 15.38 11.32 -10.04
C VAL A 139 14.38 10.53 -9.20
N VAL A 140 13.09 10.58 -9.55
CA VAL A 140 12.03 9.82 -8.87
C VAL A 140 12.30 8.32 -8.95
N ASN A 141 12.54 7.80 -10.16
CA ASN A 141 12.77 6.37 -10.39
C ASN A 141 14.03 5.88 -9.67
N THR A 142 15.12 6.65 -9.72
CA THR A 142 16.37 6.33 -9.02
C THR A 142 16.14 6.23 -7.52
N GLN A 143 15.44 7.21 -6.92
CA GLN A 143 15.13 7.18 -5.49
C GLN A 143 14.29 5.95 -5.11
N LEU A 144 13.24 5.65 -5.87
CA LEU A 144 12.39 4.49 -5.64
C LEU A 144 13.17 3.17 -5.77
N ALA A 145 14.08 3.07 -6.75
CA ALA A 145 14.93 1.90 -6.93
C ALA A 145 15.89 1.70 -5.75
N LEU A 146 16.53 2.78 -5.27
CA LEU A 146 17.43 2.74 -4.12
C LEU A 146 16.70 2.31 -2.84
N GLU A 147 15.48 2.81 -2.61
CA GLU A 147 14.66 2.42 -1.45
C GLU A 147 14.20 0.96 -1.52
N ARG A 148 13.80 0.48 -2.70
CA ARG A 148 13.45 -0.93 -2.94
C ARG A 148 14.65 -1.83 -2.70
N GLN A 149 15.83 -1.47 -3.22
CA GLN A 149 17.07 -2.22 -3.01
C GLN A 149 17.45 -2.27 -1.53
N LYS A 150 17.36 -1.14 -0.82
CA LYS A 150 17.63 -1.07 0.63
C LYS A 150 16.67 -1.95 1.42
N THR A 151 15.41 -2.02 1.02
CA THR A 151 14.39 -2.87 1.67
C THR A 151 14.66 -4.35 1.41
N ALA A 152 14.92 -4.74 0.16
CA ALA A 152 15.26 -6.10 -0.21
C ALA A 152 16.54 -6.59 0.51
N GLU A 153 17.56 -5.74 0.65
CA GLU A 153 18.78 -6.09 1.36
C GLU A 153 18.53 -6.31 2.86
N LYS A 154 17.70 -5.47 3.49
CA LYS A 154 17.30 -5.67 4.90
C LYS A 154 16.57 -7.00 5.09
N GLU A 155 15.64 -7.35 4.20
CA GLU A 155 14.92 -8.62 4.24
C GLU A 155 15.87 -9.81 4.06
N ARG A 156 16.80 -9.70 3.11
CA ARG A 156 17.83 -10.71 2.87
C ARG A 156 18.70 -10.92 4.10
N LEU A 157 19.19 -9.83 4.71
CA LEU A 157 20.00 -9.88 5.94
C LEU A 157 19.21 -10.47 7.10
N PHE A 158 17.94 -10.09 7.26
CA PHE A 158 17.07 -10.68 8.28
C PHE A 158 16.91 -12.19 8.09
N LEU A 159 16.69 -12.67 6.87
CA LEU A 159 16.58 -14.11 6.58
C LEU A 159 17.88 -14.87 6.88
N VAL A 160 19.04 -14.29 6.55
CA VAL A 160 20.34 -14.87 6.89
C VAL A 160 20.51 -14.96 8.40
N TYR A 161 20.24 -13.87 9.11
CA TYR A 161 20.28 -13.81 10.57
C TYR A 161 19.34 -14.85 11.20
N ALA A 162 18.07 -14.89 10.78
CA ALA A 162 17.08 -15.82 11.31
C ALA A 162 17.48 -17.29 11.11
N LYS A 163 18.07 -17.63 9.96
CA LYS A 163 18.60 -18.97 9.69
C LYS A 163 19.77 -19.32 10.62
N GLN A 164 20.68 -18.38 10.86
CA GLN A 164 21.80 -18.58 11.77
C GLN A 164 21.32 -18.74 13.22
N TRP A 165 20.47 -17.82 13.68
CA TRP A 165 19.85 -17.88 15.00
C TRP A 165 19.11 -19.20 15.22
N TRP A 166 18.37 -19.68 14.21
CA TRP A 166 17.67 -20.97 14.31
C TRP A 166 18.62 -22.15 14.50
N ARG A 167 19.76 -22.16 13.79
CA ARG A 167 20.79 -23.21 13.96
C ARG A 167 21.37 -23.19 15.37
N GLU A 168 21.70 -22.01 15.89
CA GLU A 168 22.21 -21.84 17.25
C GLU A 168 21.17 -22.28 18.28
N TYR A 169 19.90 -21.90 18.10
CA TYR A 169 18.80 -22.29 18.97
C TYR A 169 18.66 -23.81 19.10
N LEU A 170 18.75 -24.54 17.99
CA LEU A 170 18.68 -26.00 17.98
C LEU A 170 19.87 -26.68 18.69
N GLN A 171 21.04 -26.04 18.69
CA GLN A 171 22.24 -26.57 19.36
C GLN A 171 22.18 -26.45 20.89
N ILE A 172 21.32 -25.59 21.44
CA ILE A 172 21.23 -25.37 22.89
C ILE A 172 20.74 -26.63 23.62
N ARG A 173 19.65 -27.26 23.13
CA ARG A 173 19.06 -28.48 23.73
C ARG A 173 18.39 -29.35 22.67
N PRO A 174 18.51 -30.70 22.76
CA PRO A 174 17.84 -31.61 21.82
C PRO A 174 16.31 -31.42 21.74
N SER A 175 15.67 -31.03 22.85
CA SER A 175 14.23 -30.77 22.94
C SER A 175 13.75 -29.55 22.14
N HIS A 176 14.66 -28.71 21.65
CA HIS A 176 14.28 -27.57 20.81
C HIS A 176 13.83 -27.97 19.40
N ASN A 177 14.21 -29.16 18.90
CA ASN A 177 13.80 -29.65 17.58
C ASN A 177 12.28 -29.90 17.45
N SER A 178 11.59 -30.18 18.55
CA SER A 178 10.15 -30.45 18.56
C SER A 178 9.31 -29.23 18.93
N ARG A 179 9.94 -28.08 19.22
CA ARG A 179 9.25 -26.88 19.69
C ARG A 179 8.90 -25.96 18.52
N LEU A 180 7.62 -25.60 18.42
CA LEU A 180 7.17 -24.57 17.49
C LEU A 180 7.63 -23.18 17.97
N VAL A 181 8.42 -22.50 17.16
CA VAL A 181 8.92 -21.15 17.42
C VAL A 181 8.54 -20.25 16.25
N LYS A 182 8.01 -19.06 16.56
CA LYS A 182 7.77 -18.00 15.58
C LYS A 182 8.80 -16.90 15.80
N ILE A 183 9.53 -16.53 14.75
CA ILE A 183 10.47 -15.41 14.77
C ILE A 183 9.75 -14.20 14.18
N PHE A 184 9.66 -13.12 14.95
CA PHE A 184 9.10 -11.86 14.50
C PHE A 184 10.23 -10.87 14.24
N ALA A 185 10.16 -10.16 13.12
CA ALA A 185 11.00 -9.00 12.84
C ALA A 185 10.14 -7.76 12.89
N GLN A 186 10.61 -6.73 13.59
CA GLN A 186 10.03 -5.40 13.50
C GLN A 186 11.10 -4.47 12.94
N VAL A 187 10.79 -3.83 11.82
CA VAL A 187 11.62 -2.77 11.26
C VAL A 187 11.37 -1.53 12.12
N CYS A 188 12.25 -1.25 13.07
CA CYS A 188 12.25 0.03 13.77
C CYS A 188 12.64 1.13 12.77
N LYS A 189 11.68 1.98 12.39
CA LYS A 189 12.00 3.28 11.81
C LYS A 189 12.59 4.12 12.95
N LEU A 190 13.91 4.33 12.95
CA LEU A 190 14.53 5.34 13.81
C LEU A 190 14.01 6.69 13.31
N TYR A 191 13.25 7.39 14.17
CA TYR A 191 12.79 8.76 13.94
C TYR A 191 13.91 9.75 14.30
#